data_AF-A0A6A4H403-F1
#
_entry.id   AF-A0A6A4H403-F1
#
_cell.length_a   1.000
_cell.length_b   1.000
_cell.length_c   1.000
_cell.angle_alpha   90.00
_cell.angle_beta   90.00
_cell.angle_gamma   90.00
#
_symmetry.space_group_name_H-M   'P 1'
#
loop_
_entity.id
_entity.type
_entity.pdbx_description
1 polymer ?
#
loop_
_entity_poly.entity_id
_entity_poly.type
_entity_poly.pdbx_seq_one_letter_code
_entity_poly.pdbx_strand_id
1 'polypeptide(L)'
;MEKLVSDLFRTDFAIHRMREGRKTKVIPLGCNSEKEIETAGMLRAIHDFLSQAGVSPVQASRLISWFGGDGGSVLAMDTAKKYLATMYDPEDPESDYKNLHNILPTIGIWHTQSTMQNTIAANHYGPLVTADPSALSRSAACAGFKRPTNFKDCGNYYPLSR
;
A
#
# COMPACT_ATOMS: atom_id res chain seq x y z
N MET A 1 19.34 21.70 22.02
CA MET A 1 18.77 20.55 21.28
C MET A 1 17.66 21.00 20.33
N GLU A 2 16.68 21.77 20.81
CA GLU A 2 15.53 22.25 20.02
C GLU A 2 15.90 23.09 18.77
N LYS A 3 16.88 24.02 18.87
CA LYS A 3 17.37 24.79 17.71
C LYS A 3 17.96 23.91 16.61
N LEU A 4 18.79 22.94 16.99
CA LEU A 4 19.45 22.02 16.06
C LEU A 4 18.42 21.17 15.29
N VAL A 5 17.40 20.67 15.98
CA VAL A 5 16.31 19.93 15.34
C VAL A 5 15.47 20.83 14.42
N SER A 6 15.17 22.05 14.85
CA SER A 6 14.42 23.02 14.04
C SER A 6 15.17 23.43 12.78
N ASP A 7 16.50 23.62 12.87
CA ASP A 7 17.35 23.94 11.73
C ASP A 7 17.37 22.77 10.73
N LEU A 8 17.49 21.52 11.20
CA LEU A 8 17.41 20.33 10.35
C LEU A 8 16.06 20.23 9.61
N PHE A 9 14.93 20.53 10.25
CA PHE A 9 13.62 20.56 9.58
C PHE A 9 13.46 21.70 8.57
N ARG A 10 14.27 22.76 8.67
CA ARG A 10 14.25 23.89 7.73
C ARG A 10 15.21 23.72 6.56
N THR A 11 16.27 22.94 6.73
CA THR A 11 17.27 22.69 5.67
C THR A 11 17.10 21.30 5.07
N ASP A 12 17.39 20.27 5.86
CA ASP A 12 17.67 18.91 5.37
C ASP A 12 16.40 18.08 5.24
N PHE A 13 15.44 18.30 6.14
CA PHE A 13 14.15 17.62 6.17
C PHE A 13 12.99 18.55 5.81
N ALA A 14 13.29 19.70 5.18
CA ALA A 14 12.26 20.60 4.69
C ALA A 14 11.35 19.85 3.70
N ILE A 15 10.03 20.04 3.84
CA ILE A 15 9.05 19.47 2.91
C ILE A 15 9.26 20.16 1.55
N HIS A 16 10.09 19.56 0.70
CA HIS A 16 10.27 20.01 -0.65
C HIS A 16 9.00 19.67 -1.44
N ARG A 17 8.27 20.71 -1.87
CA ARG A 17 7.26 20.54 -2.92
C ARG A 17 7.91 19.83 -4.10
N MET A 18 7.17 18.94 -4.76
CA MET A 18 7.56 18.48 -6.08
C MET A 18 7.87 19.69 -6.95
N ARG A 19 9.01 19.67 -7.62
CA ARG A 19 9.45 20.78 -8.49
C ARG A 19 8.34 21.07 -9.50
N GLU A 20 8.09 22.35 -9.76
CA GLU A 20 7.09 22.76 -10.73
C GLU A 20 7.36 22.09 -12.09
N GLY A 21 6.31 21.53 -12.70
CA GLY A 21 6.42 20.78 -13.96
C GLY A 21 7.01 19.37 -13.86
N ARG A 22 7.50 18.92 -12.68
CA ARG A 22 8.00 17.55 -12.52
C ARG A 22 6.84 16.55 -12.58
N LYS A 23 6.82 15.75 -13.64
CA LYS A 23 5.98 14.55 -13.73
C LYS A 23 6.75 13.34 -13.22
N THR A 24 6.19 12.63 -12.25
CA THR A 24 6.69 11.32 -11.81
C THR A 24 6.43 10.32 -12.94
N LYS A 25 7.49 9.64 -13.39
CA LYS A 25 7.34 8.53 -14.34
C LYS A 25 7.04 7.28 -13.54
N VAL A 26 5.93 6.62 -13.85
CA VAL A 26 5.61 5.31 -13.30
C VAL A 26 6.30 4.28 -14.19
N ILE A 27 7.09 3.40 -13.58
CA ILE A 27 7.77 2.30 -14.27
C ILE A 27 7.19 1.01 -13.68
N PRO A 28 6.52 0.17 -14.49
CA PRO A 28 6.05 -1.12 -14.01
C PRO A 28 7.25 -2.01 -13.71
N LEU A 29 7.26 -2.63 -12.53
CA LEU A 29 8.18 -3.72 -12.22
C LEU A 29 7.64 -5.02 -12.81
N GLY A 30 8.54 -5.94 -13.15
CA GLY A 30 8.19 -7.30 -13.56
C GLY A 30 7.66 -8.11 -12.39
N CYS A 31 6.74 -9.04 -12.66
CA CYS A 31 6.23 -9.96 -11.66
C CYS A 31 7.30 -10.99 -11.25
N ASN A 32 7.20 -11.54 -10.04
CA ASN A 32 7.94 -12.71 -9.62
C ASN A 32 6.99 -13.85 -9.20
N SER A 33 7.51 -15.07 -9.16
CA SER A 33 6.77 -16.30 -8.81
C SER A 33 7.00 -16.71 -7.35
N GLU A 34 7.42 -15.78 -6.50
CA GLU A 34 7.72 -16.06 -5.11
C GLU A 34 6.43 -16.30 -4.32
N LYS A 35 6.51 -17.19 -3.33
CA LYS A 35 5.39 -17.48 -2.44
C LYS A 35 5.32 -16.44 -1.33
N GLU A 36 4.73 -15.29 -1.62
CA GLU A 36 4.68 -14.15 -0.70
C GLU A 36 4.03 -14.44 0.66
N ILE A 37 3.20 -15.49 0.76
CA ILE A 37 2.58 -15.89 2.03
C ILE A 37 3.57 -16.53 3.01
N GLU A 38 4.68 -17.09 2.51
CA GLU A 38 5.75 -17.67 3.31
C GLU A 38 6.80 -16.60 3.62
N THR A 39 7.30 -16.52 4.85
CA THR A 39 8.30 -15.50 5.26
C THR A 39 9.52 -15.46 4.33
N ALA A 40 10.05 -16.63 3.95
CA ALA A 40 11.19 -16.72 3.04
C ALA A 40 10.83 -16.32 1.61
N GLY A 41 9.61 -16.62 1.15
CA GLY A 41 9.13 -16.19 -0.16
C GLY A 41 8.92 -14.68 -0.22
N MET A 42 8.31 -14.08 0.81
CA MET A 42 8.18 -12.63 0.93
C MET A 42 9.54 -11.93 0.92
N LEU A 43 10.53 -12.44 1.65
CA LEU A 43 11.90 -11.90 1.64
C LEU A 43 12.49 -11.87 0.23
N ARG A 44 12.42 -13.00 -0.50
CA ARG A 44 12.93 -13.08 -1.87
C ARG A 44 12.16 -12.16 -2.82
N ALA A 45 10.83 -12.08 -2.67
CA ALA A 45 9.99 -11.19 -3.48
C ALA A 45 10.39 -9.72 -3.30
N ILE A 46 10.63 -9.29 -2.05
CA ILE A 46 11.04 -7.91 -1.76
C ILE A 46 12.42 -7.63 -2.35
N HIS A 47 13.40 -8.54 -2.18
CA HIS A 47 14.74 -8.34 -2.74
C HIS A 47 14.74 -8.29 -4.27
N ASP A 48 13.92 -9.12 -4.93
CA ASP A 48 13.72 -9.06 -6.37
C ASP A 48 13.18 -7.67 -6.79
N PHE A 49 12.12 -7.18 -6.16
CA PHE A 49 11.58 -5.85 -6.47
C PHE A 49 12.55 -4.70 -6.17
N LEU A 50 13.30 -4.78 -5.07
CA LEU A 50 14.34 -3.80 -4.75
C LEU A 50 15.45 -3.79 -5.82
N SER A 51 15.86 -4.97 -6.28
CA SER A 51 16.84 -5.12 -7.37
C SER A 51 16.32 -4.50 -8.67
N GLN A 52 15.08 -4.81 -9.05
CA GLN A 52 14.43 -4.22 -10.23
C GLN A 52 14.32 -2.69 -10.13
N ALA A 53 14.07 -2.16 -8.93
CA ALA A 53 14.02 -0.73 -8.66
C ALA A 53 15.41 -0.06 -8.56
N GLY A 54 16.50 -0.83 -8.64
CA GLY A 54 17.87 -0.34 -8.52
C GLY A 54 18.27 0.09 -7.10
N VAL A 55 17.58 -0.40 -6.08
CA VAL A 55 17.89 -0.15 -4.68
C VAL A 55 19.00 -1.11 -4.25
N SER A 56 20.20 -0.57 -4.00
CA SER A 56 21.33 -1.32 -3.43
C SER A 56 21.40 -1.11 -1.91
N PRO A 57 22.24 -1.88 -1.19
CA PRO A 57 22.45 -1.71 0.24
C PRO A 57 22.86 -0.29 0.65
N VAL A 58 23.62 0.41 -0.20
CA VAL A 58 24.05 1.80 0.04
C VAL A 58 22.86 2.76 0.03
N GLN A 59 21.85 2.54 -0.81
CA GLN A 59 20.62 3.33 -0.76
C GLN A 59 19.75 2.93 0.43
N ALA A 60 19.66 1.63 0.75
CA ALA A 60 18.83 1.14 1.83
C ALA A 60 19.23 1.68 3.21
N SER A 61 20.52 1.87 3.48
CA SER A 61 20.99 2.48 4.73
C SER A 61 20.66 3.98 4.87
N ARG A 62 20.19 4.63 3.80
CA ARG A 62 19.92 6.08 3.77
C ARG A 62 18.48 6.43 3.45
N LEU A 63 17.76 5.52 2.79
CA LEU A 63 16.45 5.78 2.21
C LEU A 63 15.45 4.73 2.64
N ILE A 64 14.25 5.20 2.98
CA ILE A 64 13.10 4.34 3.19
C ILE A 64 12.51 3.99 1.83
N SER A 65 12.35 2.69 1.57
CA SER A 65 11.62 2.18 0.42
C SER A 65 10.17 1.90 0.83
N TRP A 66 9.25 2.62 0.21
CA TRP A 66 7.82 2.52 0.51
C TRP A 66 7.17 1.37 -0.28
N PHE A 67 6.60 0.41 0.43
CA PHE A 67 5.92 -0.75 -0.16
C PHE A 67 4.42 -0.70 0.16
N GLY A 68 3.60 -0.82 -0.89
CA GLY A 68 2.15 -0.86 -0.80
C GLY A 68 1.61 -2.24 -1.19
N GLY A 69 0.54 -2.68 -0.54
CA GLY A 69 -0.12 -3.95 -0.89
C GLY A 69 -1.50 -4.08 -0.26
N ASP A 70 -2.12 -5.25 -0.40
CA ASP A 70 -3.32 -5.55 0.39
C ASP A 70 -2.98 -5.83 1.86
N GLY A 71 -4.00 -6.10 2.68
CA GLY A 71 -3.79 -6.41 4.09
C GLY A 71 -2.93 -7.65 4.34
N GLY A 72 -3.03 -8.66 3.46
CA GLY A 72 -2.24 -9.88 3.53
C GLY A 72 -0.77 -9.63 3.21
N SER A 73 -0.48 -8.92 2.11
CA SER A 73 0.88 -8.56 1.74
C SER A 73 1.56 -7.73 2.83
N VAL A 74 0.86 -6.76 3.41
CA VAL A 74 1.40 -5.93 4.51
C VAL A 74 1.75 -6.77 5.73
N LEU A 75 0.86 -7.68 6.13
CA LEU A 75 1.13 -8.59 7.25
C LEU A 75 2.32 -9.52 6.98
N ALA A 76 2.45 -10.05 5.76
CA ALA A 76 3.57 -10.89 5.36
C ALA A 76 4.89 -10.12 5.36
N MET A 77 4.92 -8.89 4.83
CA MET A 77 6.08 -7.99 4.89
C MET A 77 6.49 -7.69 6.34
N ASP A 78 5.53 -7.35 7.21
CA ASP A 78 5.79 -7.08 8.63
C ASP A 78 6.31 -8.32 9.36
N THR A 79 5.80 -9.50 9.02
CA THR A 79 6.26 -10.77 9.58
C THR A 79 7.71 -11.05 9.18
N ALA A 80 8.06 -10.84 7.91
CA ALA A 80 9.44 -10.95 7.43
C ALA A 80 10.39 -9.98 8.13
N LYS A 81 10.00 -8.70 8.24
CA LYS A 81 10.78 -7.68 8.98
C LYS A 81 11.00 -8.09 10.44
N LYS A 82 9.96 -8.52 11.15
CA LYS A 82 10.06 -8.93 12.56
C LYS A 82 10.98 -10.14 12.74
N TYR A 83 10.89 -11.12 11.84
CA TYR A 83 11.74 -12.30 11.88
C TYR A 83 13.21 -11.95 11.64
N LEU A 84 13.49 -11.05 10.68
CA LEU A 84 14.86 -10.66 10.33
C LEU A 84 15.46 -9.62 11.26
N ALA A 85 14.65 -8.87 12.01
CA ALA A 85 15.13 -7.90 12.98
C ALA A 85 16.06 -8.53 14.04
N THR A 86 15.91 -9.83 14.34
CA THR A 86 16.81 -10.54 15.26
C THR A 86 18.20 -10.81 14.68
N MET A 87 18.39 -10.62 13.37
CA MET A 87 19.66 -10.78 12.65
C MET A 87 20.32 -9.43 12.35
N TYR A 88 19.89 -8.35 13.00
CA TYR A 88 20.49 -7.04 12.82
C TYR A 88 21.92 -7.00 13.34
N ASP A 89 22.85 -6.66 12.45
CA ASP A 89 24.26 -6.42 12.77
C ASP A 89 24.61 -4.95 12.47
N PRO A 90 24.95 -4.12 13.47
CA PRO A 90 25.35 -2.74 13.24
C PRO A 90 26.70 -2.59 12.53
N GLU A 91 27.55 -3.62 12.53
CA GLU A 91 28.85 -3.60 11.87
C GLU A 91 28.77 -4.05 10.40
N ASP A 92 27.65 -4.67 9.99
CA ASP A 92 27.38 -5.01 8.58
C ASP A 92 26.71 -3.82 7.88
N PRO A 93 27.40 -3.14 6.94
CA PRO A 93 26.84 -2.00 6.21
C PRO A 93 25.64 -2.36 5.32
N GLU A 94 25.37 -3.65 5.10
CA GLU A 94 24.22 -4.14 4.34
C GLU A 94 23.07 -4.66 5.23
N SER A 95 23.23 -4.60 6.56
CA SER A 95 22.26 -5.13 7.52
C SER A 95 20.84 -4.58 7.30
N ASP A 96 20.71 -3.28 7.03
CA ASP A 96 19.41 -2.66 6.76
C ASP A 96 18.72 -3.24 5.53
N TYR A 97 19.51 -3.55 4.49
CA TYR A 97 18.99 -4.16 3.26
C TYR A 97 18.59 -5.61 3.51
N LYS A 98 19.48 -6.41 4.11
CA LYS A 98 19.27 -7.84 4.38
C LYS A 98 18.08 -8.07 5.32
N ASN A 99 17.91 -7.21 6.32
CA ASN A 99 16.86 -7.32 7.33
C ASN A 99 15.61 -6.51 7.01
N LEU A 100 15.53 -5.94 5.81
CA LEU A 100 14.40 -5.14 5.34
C LEU A 100 14.08 -3.94 6.24
N HIS A 101 15.07 -3.43 6.99
CA HIS A 101 14.88 -2.33 7.94
C HIS A 101 14.42 -1.06 7.22
N ASN A 102 14.95 -0.85 6.02
CA ASN A 102 14.63 0.25 5.12
C ASN A 102 13.21 0.21 4.51
N ILE A 103 12.45 -0.89 4.68
CA ILE A 103 11.13 -1.04 4.08
C ILE A 103 10.05 -0.42 4.97
N LEU A 104 9.18 0.43 4.39
CA LEU A 104 7.95 0.89 5.05
C LEU A 104 6.75 0.22 4.38
N PRO A 105 6.18 -0.85 4.95
CA PRO A 105 4.97 -1.46 4.43
C PRO A 105 3.74 -0.65 4.84
N THR A 106 2.84 -0.40 3.90
CA THR A 106 1.55 0.25 4.16
C THR A 106 0.44 -0.39 3.33
N ILE A 107 -0.79 -0.30 3.83
CA ILE A 107 -1.95 -0.73 3.05
C ILE A 107 -2.09 0.21 1.85
N GLY A 108 -2.15 -0.38 0.66
CA GLY A 108 -2.38 0.34 -0.59
C GLY A 108 -3.69 1.12 -0.52
N ILE A 109 -3.67 2.38 -0.96
CA ILE A 109 -4.83 3.27 -0.95
C ILE A 109 -6.02 2.62 -1.67
N TRP A 110 -5.76 1.92 -2.77
CA TRP A 110 -6.75 1.18 -3.54
C TRP A 110 -7.45 0.09 -2.70
N HIS A 111 -6.72 -0.63 -1.85
CA HIS A 111 -7.27 -1.68 -1.01
C HIS A 111 -8.10 -1.11 0.14
N THR A 112 -7.63 -0.02 0.76
CA THR A 112 -8.38 0.73 1.76
C THR A 112 -9.70 1.25 1.18
N GLN A 113 -9.65 1.85 -0.01
CA GLN A 113 -10.84 2.34 -0.71
C GLN A 113 -11.83 1.20 -1.00
N SER A 114 -11.34 0.07 -1.52
CA SER A 114 -12.18 -1.11 -1.79
C SER A 114 -12.87 -1.61 -0.52
N THR A 115 -12.12 -1.78 0.58
CA THR A 115 -12.66 -2.20 1.88
C THR A 115 -13.73 -1.22 2.39
N MET A 116 -13.48 0.08 2.29
CA MET A 116 -14.44 1.11 2.71
C MET A 116 -15.71 1.08 1.86
N GLN A 117 -15.58 0.93 0.53
CA GLN A 117 -16.73 0.81 -0.38
C GLN A 117 -17.57 -0.43 -0.07
N ASN A 118 -16.93 -1.57 0.16
CA ASN A 118 -17.61 -2.81 0.56
C ASN A 118 -18.34 -2.63 1.90
N THR A 119 -17.69 -1.98 2.87
CA THR A 119 -18.29 -1.70 4.19
C THR A 119 -19.50 -0.78 4.08
N ILE A 120 -19.40 0.28 3.29
CA ILE A 120 -20.51 1.22 3.07
C ILE A 120 -21.67 0.50 2.38
N ALA A 121 -21.39 -0.29 1.34
CA ALA A 121 -22.43 -1.03 0.65
C ALA A 121 -23.09 -2.08 1.57
N ALA A 122 -22.31 -2.83 2.35
CA ALA A 122 -22.87 -3.81 3.28
C ALA A 122 -23.80 -3.18 4.33
N ASN A 123 -23.46 -1.99 4.84
CA ASN A 123 -24.20 -1.35 5.94
C ASN A 123 -25.30 -0.39 5.48
N HIS A 124 -25.15 0.26 4.32
CA HIS A 124 -25.98 1.40 3.92
C HIS A 124 -26.63 1.24 2.55
N TYR A 125 -26.45 0.10 1.85
CA TYR A 125 -27.07 -0.04 0.54
C TYR A 125 -28.60 -0.12 0.60
N GLY A 126 -29.14 -0.66 1.70
CA GLY A 126 -30.58 -0.75 1.92
C GLY A 126 -31.26 -1.85 1.10
N PRO A 127 -32.57 -2.08 1.30
CA PRO A 127 -33.33 -3.16 0.67
C PRO A 127 -33.54 -2.93 -0.84
N LEU A 128 -34.02 -3.95 -1.55
CA LEU A 128 -34.18 -3.92 -3.02
C LEU A 128 -35.18 -2.84 -3.47
N VAL A 129 -36.26 -2.67 -2.72
CA VAL A 129 -37.28 -1.63 -2.95
C VAL A 129 -37.42 -0.84 -1.65
N THR A 130 -37.26 0.47 -1.74
CA THR A 130 -37.44 1.40 -0.62
C THR A 130 -37.91 2.76 -1.11
N ALA A 131 -38.71 3.43 -0.29
CA ALA A 131 -39.10 4.83 -0.47
C ALA A 131 -38.13 5.79 0.26
N ASP A 132 -37.22 5.26 1.07
CA ASP A 132 -36.21 6.04 1.79
C ASP A 132 -35.22 6.67 0.79
N PRO A 133 -35.17 8.01 0.67
CA PRO A 133 -34.26 8.69 -0.25
C PRO A 133 -32.79 8.61 0.17
N SER A 134 -32.50 8.26 1.44
CA SER A 134 -31.14 8.14 1.95
C SER A 134 -30.49 6.78 1.63
N ALA A 135 -31.28 5.79 1.20
CA ALA A 135 -30.78 4.47 0.85
C ALA A 135 -30.03 4.48 -0.51
N LEU A 136 -28.83 3.90 -0.56
CA LEU A 136 -28.07 3.83 -1.82
C LEU A 136 -28.81 3.02 -2.91
N SER A 137 -29.64 2.04 -2.53
CA SER A 137 -30.46 1.28 -3.47
C SER A 137 -31.45 2.16 -4.24
N ARG A 138 -32.00 3.20 -3.60
CA ARG A 138 -32.89 4.16 -4.24
C ARG A 138 -32.15 5.00 -5.27
N SER A 139 -30.99 5.52 -4.87
CA SER A 139 -30.11 6.31 -5.76
C SER A 139 -29.62 5.48 -6.95
N ALA A 140 -29.17 4.25 -6.71
CA ALA A 140 -28.73 3.32 -7.74
C ALA A 140 -29.85 2.98 -8.74
N ALA A 141 -31.06 2.69 -8.25
CA ALA A 141 -32.21 2.42 -9.11
C ALA A 141 -32.57 3.64 -9.98
N CYS A 142 -32.54 4.85 -9.41
CA CYS A 142 -32.78 6.10 -10.13
C CYS A 142 -31.74 6.33 -11.24
N ALA A 143 -30.47 6.04 -10.96
CA ALA A 143 -29.37 6.15 -11.91
C ALA A 143 -29.27 4.97 -12.91
N GLY A 144 -30.16 3.98 -12.83
CA GLY A 144 -30.12 2.79 -13.70
C GLY A 144 -28.99 1.80 -13.39
N PHE A 145 -28.33 1.93 -12.24
CA PHE A 145 -27.25 1.04 -11.82
C PHE A 145 -27.77 -0.33 -11.36
N LYS A 146 -27.02 -1.38 -11.69
CA LYS A 146 -27.28 -2.73 -11.20
C LYS A 146 -26.96 -2.82 -9.71
N ARG A 147 -27.86 -3.46 -8.95
CA ARG A 147 -27.61 -3.80 -7.54
C ARG A 147 -26.49 -4.85 -7.44
N PRO A 148 -25.46 -4.65 -6.60
CA PRO A 148 -24.48 -5.69 -6.30
C PRO A 148 -25.17 -6.93 -5.71
N THR A 149 -24.81 -8.12 -6.19
CA THR A 149 -25.29 -9.38 -5.61
C THR A 149 -24.48 -9.80 -4.39
N ASN A 150 -23.26 -9.25 -4.25
CA ASN A 150 -22.39 -9.45 -3.09
C ASN A 150 -21.83 -8.10 -2.62
N PHE A 151 -22.20 -7.68 -1.41
CA PHE A 151 -21.71 -6.44 -0.81
C PHE A 151 -20.32 -6.54 -0.17
N LYS A 152 -19.78 -7.75 -0.04
CA LYS A 152 -18.42 -7.97 0.46
C LYS A 152 -17.35 -7.83 -0.63
N ASP A 153 -17.77 -7.72 -1.89
CA ASP A 153 -16.91 -7.67 -3.06
C ASP A 153 -17.51 -6.76 -4.14
N CYS A 154 -17.75 -5.49 -3.78
CA CYS A 154 -18.34 -4.51 -4.70
C CYS A 154 -17.36 -4.07 -5.80
N GLY A 155 -16.05 -4.28 -5.61
CA GLY A 155 -14.99 -3.88 -6.54
C GLY A 155 -14.89 -4.73 -7.81
N ASN A 156 -15.34 -5.98 -7.78
CA ASN A 156 -15.40 -6.87 -8.94
C ASN A 156 -16.52 -6.51 -9.96
N TYR A 157 -17.20 -5.38 -9.78
CA TYR A 157 -18.28 -4.92 -10.64
C TYR A 157 -17.92 -3.67 -11.44
N TYR A 158 -17.38 -3.84 -12.65
CA TYR A 158 -17.49 -2.85 -13.74
C TYR A 158 -17.69 -3.55 -15.10
N PRO A 159 -18.48 -3.00 -16.05
CA PRO A 159 -19.14 -1.68 -16.05
C PRO A 159 -20.59 -1.70 -15.55
N LEU A 160 -20.99 -0.58 -14.93
CA LEU A 160 -22.31 -0.34 -14.31
C LEU A 160 -23.33 0.35 -15.23
N SER A 161 -23.07 0.41 -16.53
CA SER A 161 -24.12 0.73 -17.50
C SER A 161 -24.94 -0.53 -17.78
N ARG A 162 -26.26 -0.41 -17.69
CA ARG A 162 -27.15 -1.41 -18.28
C ARG A 162 -26.97 -1.49 -19.79
#